data_AF-A0A841GUX7-F1
#
_entry.id   AF-A0A841GUX7-F1
#
_cell.length_a   1.000
_cell.length_b   1.000
_cell.length_c   1.000
_cell.angle_alpha   90.00
_cell.angle_beta   90.00
_cell.angle_gamma   90.00
#
_symmetry.space_group_name_H-M   'P 1'
#
loop_
_entity.id
_entity.type
_entity.pdbx_description
1 polymer ?
#
loop_
_entity_poly.entity_id
_entity_poly.type
_entity_poly.pdbx_seq_one_letter_code
_entity_poly.pdbx_strand_id
1 'polypeptide(L)'
;MYVRFVVDKIDQYSGIELGIFQAAFRLWRAGRLAPHEEVWWAEIRRRLNLELEEPDRFARSRRPGARELAVSWFKASAAQQIALAREVCALLAQHEVATRMLTTDRPGYIVYEDDHQVAAEPFRPERR
;
A
#
# COMPACT_ATOMS: atom_id res chain seq x y z
N MET A 1 -15.26 -2.41 -7.44
CA MET A 1 -14.67 -1.41 -6.55
C MET A 1 -13.41 -1.92 -5.87
N TYR A 2 -12.36 -1.09 -5.93
CA TYR A 2 -11.06 -1.29 -5.32
C TYR A 2 -10.75 -0.14 -4.36
N VAL A 3 -9.94 -0.41 -3.35
CA VAL A 3 -9.61 0.51 -2.25
C VAL A 3 -8.10 0.57 -2.06
N ARG A 4 -7.54 1.76 -1.87
CA ARG A 4 -6.13 1.95 -1.53
C ARG A 4 -5.99 3.00 -0.44
N PHE A 5 -4.99 2.86 0.40
CA PHE A 5 -4.64 3.84 1.42
C PHE A 5 -3.28 4.46 1.12
N VAL A 6 -3.21 5.78 1.17
CA VAL A 6 -2.03 6.58 0.82
C VAL A 6 -1.74 7.61 1.91
N VAL A 7 -0.49 8.06 1.99
CA VAL A 7 -0.09 9.21 2.81
C VAL A 7 -0.17 10.49 1.98
N ASP A 8 -0.63 11.58 2.61
CA ASP A 8 -0.85 12.87 1.93
C ASP A 8 0.44 13.56 1.48
N LYS A 9 1.58 13.19 2.06
CA LYS A 9 2.89 13.66 1.59
C LYS A 9 3.34 12.83 0.38
N ILE A 10 3.34 13.49 -0.78
CA ILE A 10 4.10 13.06 -1.94
C ILE A 10 5.57 12.97 -1.52
N ASP A 11 6.16 11.79 -1.68
CA ASP A 11 7.60 11.63 -1.53
C ASP A 11 8.29 12.45 -2.63
N GLN A 12 9.07 13.46 -2.22
CA GLN A 12 9.70 14.43 -3.11
C GLN A 12 10.69 13.81 -4.12
N TYR A 13 11.03 12.52 -3.99
CA TYR A 13 11.94 11.80 -4.86
C TYR A 13 11.23 10.79 -5.77
N SER A 14 10.17 10.14 -5.33
CA SER A 14 9.47 9.11 -6.13
C SER A 14 8.33 9.65 -6.99
N GLY A 15 7.72 10.78 -6.62
CA GLY A 15 6.57 11.35 -7.34
C GLY A 15 5.32 10.46 -7.34
N ILE A 16 5.25 9.45 -6.44
CA ILE A 16 4.09 8.58 -6.23
C ILE A 16 3.59 8.79 -4.80
N GLU A 17 2.28 8.87 -4.60
CA GLU A 17 1.71 8.87 -3.25
C GLU A 17 2.16 7.62 -2.48
N LEU A 18 2.85 7.85 -1.36
CA LEU A 18 3.45 6.79 -0.55
C LEU A 18 2.35 5.90 0.04
N GLY A 19 2.42 4.59 -0.18
CA GLY A 19 1.49 3.66 0.47
C GLY A 19 1.67 3.66 2.00
N ILE A 20 0.58 3.46 2.74
CA ILE A 20 0.61 3.50 4.21
C ILE A 20 1.60 2.51 4.85
N PHE A 21 1.78 1.32 4.27
CA PHE A 21 2.73 0.32 4.81
C PHE A 21 4.17 0.77 4.64
N GLN A 22 4.49 1.44 3.53
CA GLN A 22 5.82 2.01 3.30
C GLN A 22 6.08 3.18 4.25
N ALA A 23 5.05 3.98 4.57
CA ALA A 23 5.15 5.04 5.56
C ALA A 23 5.41 4.50 6.98
N ALA A 24 4.65 3.48 7.40
CA ALA A 24 4.84 2.84 8.71
C ALA A 24 6.22 2.18 8.81
N PHE A 25 6.67 1.52 7.73
CA PHE A 25 8.03 0.98 7.64
C PHE A 25 9.10 2.06 7.80
N ARG A 26 8.92 3.26 7.22
CA ARG A 26 9.86 4.38 7.38
C ARG A 26 9.91 4.89 8.82
N LEU A 27 8.77 4.98 9.52
CA LEU A 27 8.75 5.34 10.94
C LEU A 27 9.51 4.32 11.80
N TRP A 28 9.24 3.03 11.58
CA TRP A 28 9.93 1.94 12.26
C TRP A 28 11.44 1.98 12.00
N ARG A 29 11.85 2.09 10.73
CA ARG A 29 13.27 2.13 10.34
C ARG A 29 14.00 3.35 10.91
N ALA A 30 13.30 4.46 11.10
CA ALA A 30 13.83 5.68 11.69
C ALA A 30 13.87 5.64 13.24
N GLY A 31 13.44 4.55 13.87
CA GLY A 31 13.37 4.44 15.34
C GLY A 31 12.37 5.42 15.96
N ARG A 32 11.31 5.79 15.22
CA ARG A 32 10.31 6.76 15.68
C ARG A 32 9.11 6.12 16.38
N LEU A 33 8.99 4.79 16.33
CA LEU A 33 7.94 4.07 17.02
C LEU A 33 8.31 3.86 18.49
N ALA A 34 7.33 3.98 19.38
CA ALA A 34 7.47 3.58 20.78
C ALA A 34 7.59 2.04 20.89
N PRO A 35 8.16 1.49 21.97
CA PRO A 35 8.39 0.05 22.09
C PRO A 35 7.13 -0.82 21.91
N HIS A 36 5.98 -0.36 22.40
CA HIS A 36 4.71 -1.08 22.23
C HIS A 36 4.19 -1.01 20.78
N GLU A 37 4.44 0.08 20.07
CA GLU A 37 4.11 0.23 18.65
C GLU A 37 5.00 -0.64 17.78
N GLU A 38 6.27 -0.87 18.15
CA GLU A 38 7.16 -1.80 17.44
C GLU A 38 6.67 -3.25 17.53
N VAL A 39 6.27 -3.69 18.73
CA VAL A 39 5.67 -5.02 18.96
C VAL A 39 4.38 -5.16 18.15
N TRP A 40 3.51 -4.15 18.21
CA TRP A 40 2.29 -4.11 17.42
C TRP A 40 2.56 -4.16 15.91
N TRP A 41 3.51 -3.37 15.41
CA TRP A 41 3.89 -3.32 14.00
C TRP A 41 4.48 -4.64 13.50
N ALA A 42 5.25 -5.33 14.35
CA ALA A 42 5.74 -6.67 14.03
C ALA A 42 4.60 -7.67 13.84
N GLU A 43 3.58 -7.63 14.71
CA GLU A 43 2.41 -8.50 14.61
C GLU A 43 1.55 -8.18 13.39
N ILE A 44 1.33 -6.90 13.09
CA ILE A 44 0.60 -6.47 11.89
C ILE A 44 1.29 -6.95 10.62
N ARG A 45 2.60 -6.76 10.49
CA ARG A 45 3.36 -7.26 9.33
C ARG A 45 3.26 -8.77 9.21
N ARG A 46 3.33 -9.50 10.32
CA ARG A 46 3.19 -10.95 10.35
C ARG A 46 1.81 -11.38 9.83
N ARG A 47 0.72 -10.75 10.29
CA ARG A 47 -0.64 -11.04 9.81
C ARG A 47 -0.78 -10.76 8.31
N LEU A 48 -0.33 -9.59 7.87
CA LEU A 48 -0.41 -9.21 6.45
C LEU A 48 0.36 -10.20 5.55
N ASN A 49 1.56 -10.63 5.96
CA ASN A 49 2.33 -11.62 5.19
C ASN A 49 1.71 -13.02 5.16
N LEU A 50 0.80 -13.34 6.09
CA LEU A 50 0.07 -14.60 6.10
C LEU A 50 -1.23 -14.53 5.29
N GLU A 51 -1.87 -13.36 5.27
CA GLU A 51 -3.18 -13.16 4.65
C GLU A 51 -3.11 -12.65 3.20
N LEU A 52 -2.02 -11.99 2.83
CA LEU A 52 -1.79 -11.48 1.48
C LEU A 52 -0.74 -12.32 0.78
N GLU A 53 -1.05 -12.73 -0.44
CA GLU A 53 -0.07 -13.31 -1.34
C GLU A 53 0.91 -12.24 -1.80
N GLU A 54 2.18 -12.63 -2.02
CA GLU A 54 3.18 -11.74 -2.57
C GLU A 54 2.93 -11.58 -4.09
N PRO A 55 2.67 -10.36 -4.59
CA PRO A 55 2.45 -10.17 -6.01
C PRO A 55 3.70 -10.53 -6.81
N ASP A 56 3.56 -11.45 -7.76
CA ASP A 56 4.65 -11.91 -8.62
C ASP A 56 5.03 -10.90 -9.72
N ARG A 57 4.28 -9.80 -9.84
CA ARG A 57 4.42 -8.83 -10.92
C ARG A 57 3.94 -7.43 -10.58
N PHE A 58 4.78 -6.44 -10.91
CA PHE A 58 4.45 -5.01 -10.83
C PHE A 58 4.65 -4.22 -12.14
N ALA A 59 4.90 -4.90 -13.27
CA ALA A 59 5.05 -4.27 -14.57
C ALA A 59 4.13 -4.91 -15.61
N ARG A 60 3.54 -4.10 -16.51
CA ARG A 60 2.75 -4.64 -17.64
C ARG A 60 3.62 -5.39 -18.65
N SER A 61 4.84 -4.91 -18.88
CA SER A 61 5.79 -5.53 -19.80
C SER A 61 6.57 -6.63 -19.11
N ARG A 62 6.75 -7.77 -19.80
CA ARG A 62 7.57 -8.91 -19.32
C ARG A 62 9.06 -8.79 -19.69
N ARG A 63 9.46 -7.68 -20.31
CA ARG A 63 10.85 -7.48 -20.74
C ARG A 63 11.74 -7.23 -19.51
N PRO A 64 12.98 -7.77 -19.49
CA PRO A 64 13.96 -7.39 -18.47
C PRO A 64 14.12 -5.86 -18.40
N GLY A 65 14.10 -5.31 -17.19
CA GLY A 65 14.20 -3.86 -16.97
C GLY A 65 12.94 -3.06 -17.26
N ALA A 66 11.77 -3.70 -17.41
CA ALA A 66 10.50 -2.98 -17.46
C ALA A 66 10.29 -2.18 -16.17
N ARG A 67 9.71 -0.98 -16.30
CA ARG A 67 9.38 -0.15 -15.14
C ARG A 67 8.21 -0.77 -14.37
N GLU A 68 8.41 -0.97 -13.07
CA GLU A 68 7.38 -1.43 -12.15
C GLU A 68 6.52 -0.24 -11.71
N LEU A 69 5.50 0.06 -12.50
CA LEU A 69 4.59 1.19 -12.29
C LEU A 69 3.26 0.77 -11.67
N ALA A 70 3.03 -0.53 -11.49
CA ALA A 70 1.80 -1.00 -10.87
C ALA A 70 1.78 -0.66 -9.38
N VAL A 71 0.59 -0.34 -8.90
CA VAL A 71 0.34 -0.09 -7.48
C VAL A 71 -0.71 -1.06 -6.96
N SER A 72 -0.54 -1.51 -5.71
CA SER A 72 -1.47 -2.43 -5.08
C SER A 72 -2.76 -1.74 -4.64
N TRP A 73 -3.88 -2.44 -4.84
CA TRP A 73 -5.20 -2.08 -4.37
C TRP A 73 -5.85 -3.29 -3.70
N PHE A 74 -6.59 -3.06 -2.62
CA PHE A 74 -7.48 -4.07 -2.06
C PHE A 74 -8.75 -4.18 -2.91
N LYS A 75 -9.27 -5.39 -3.05
CA LYS A 75 -10.66 -5.61 -3.46
C LYS A 75 -11.57 -5.15 -2.33
N ALA A 76 -12.70 -4.52 -2.64
CA ALA A 76 -13.64 -4.09 -1.60
C ALA A 76 -14.18 -5.24 -0.73
N SER A 77 -14.10 -6.49 -1.21
CA SER A 77 -14.43 -7.71 -0.47
C SER A 77 -13.39 -8.12 0.58
N ALA A 78 -12.16 -7.60 0.53
CA ALA A 78 -11.06 -7.92 1.45
C ALA A 78 -11.22 -7.19 2.80
N ALA A 79 -12.35 -7.40 3.47
CA ALA A 79 -12.76 -6.63 4.65
C ALA A 79 -11.75 -6.74 5.81
N GLN A 80 -11.15 -7.92 5.99
CA GLN A 80 -10.15 -8.15 7.03
C GLN A 80 -8.87 -7.35 6.76
N GLN A 81 -8.33 -7.43 5.55
CA GLN A 81 -7.10 -6.72 5.17
C GLN A 81 -7.31 -5.20 5.14
N ILE A 82 -8.51 -4.75 4.75
CA ILE A 82 -8.89 -3.34 4.83
C ILE A 82 -8.96 -2.87 6.29
N ALA A 83 -9.44 -3.69 7.22
CA ALA A 83 -9.44 -3.35 8.64
C ALA A 83 -8.00 -3.20 9.17
N LEU A 84 -7.10 -4.13 8.83
CA LEU A 84 -5.67 -4.02 9.17
C LEU A 84 -5.05 -2.73 8.62
N ALA A 85 -5.34 -2.40 7.36
CA ALA A 85 -4.87 -1.17 6.73
C ALA A 85 -5.37 0.09 7.47
N ARG A 86 -6.60 0.08 8.00
CA ARG A 86 -7.13 1.18 8.83
C ARG A 86 -6.44 1.28 10.19
N GLU A 87 -6.08 0.16 10.81
CA GLU A 87 -5.28 0.21 12.04
C GLU A 87 -3.89 0.83 11.78
N VAL A 88 -3.27 0.53 10.65
CA VAL A 88 -2.01 1.18 10.23
C VAL A 88 -2.20 2.68 9.97
N CYS A 89 -3.33 3.10 9.40
CA CYS A 89 -3.66 4.52 9.28
C CYS A 89 -3.77 5.20 10.65
N ALA A 90 -4.34 4.51 11.64
CA ALA A 90 -4.44 5.04 13.00
C ALA A 90 -3.04 5.21 13.64
N LEU A 91 -2.14 4.24 13.49
CA LEU A 91 -0.74 4.39 13.92
C LEU A 91 -0.10 5.62 13.26
N LEU A 92 -0.23 5.75 11.94
CA LEU A 92 0.33 6.90 11.20
C LEU A 92 -0.22 8.23 11.70
N ALA A 93 -1.52 8.30 12.03
CA ALA A 93 -2.14 9.48 12.59
C ALA A 93 -1.57 9.85 13.97
N GLN A 94 -1.21 8.88 14.82
CA GLN A 94 -0.54 9.16 16.11
C GLN A 94 0.85 9.80 15.93
N HIS A 95 1.47 9.61 14.77
CA HIS A 95 2.75 10.21 14.38
C HIS A 95 2.59 11.43 13.47
N GLU A 96 1.40 12.05 13.44
CA GLU A 96 1.07 13.23 12.63
C GLU A 96 1.25 13.01 11.11
N VAL A 97 1.14 11.77 10.65
CA VAL A 97 1.18 11.41 9.24
C VAL A 97 -0.25 11.24 8.72
N ALA A 98 -0.73 12.24 7.99
CA ALA A 98 -2.07 12.21 7.41
C ALA A 98 -2.18 11.16 6.29
N THR A 99 -3.32 10.45 6.27
CA THR A 99 -3.63 9.42 5.28
C THR A 99 -4.97 9.67 4.59
N ARG A 100 -5.09 9.19 3.36
CA ARG A 100 -6.34 9.17 2.59
C ARG A 100 -6.69 7.76 2.13
N MET A 101 -7.98 7.52 2.01
CA MET A 101 -8.53 6.33 1.34
C MET A 101 -9.00 6.72 -0.06
N LEU A 102 -8.43 6.08 -1.07
CA LEU A 102 -8.83 6.19 -2.47
C LEU A 102 -9.72 5.00 -2.84
N THR A 103 -10.72 5.26 -3.68
CA THR A 103 -11.56 4.21 -4.25
C THR A 103 -11.69 4.39 -5.76
N THR A 104 -11.80 3.28 -6.49
CA THR A 104 -12.00 3.29 -7.94
C THR A 104 -12.60 1.97 -8.41
N ASP A 105 -13.41 2.00 -9.47
CA ASP A 105 -13.81 0.77 -10.18
C ASP A 105 -12.84 0.41 -11.30
N ARG A 106 -11.91 1.30 -11.64
CA ARG A 106 -10.97 1.11 -12.74
C ARG A 106 -9.55 1.50 -12.30
N PRO A 107 -8.83 0.60 -11.60
CA PRO A 107 -7.52 0.88 -11.02
C PRO A 107 -6.39 0.97 -12.06
N GLY A 108 -6.66 0.56 -13.30
CA GLY A 108 -5.69 0.57 -14.40
C GLY A 108 -5.67 -0.76 -15.14
N TYR A 109 -4.52 -1.05 -15.75
CA TYR A 109 -4.21 -2.37 -16.30
C TYR A 109 -3.78 -3.31 -15.16
N ILE A 110 -4.62 -4.28 -14.83
CA ILE A 110 -4.30 -5.30 -13.81
C ILE A 110 -3.17 -6.18 -14.35
N VAL A 111 -2.08 -6.27 -13.58
CA VAL A 111 -0.90 -7.08 -13.90
C VAL A 111 -0.73 -8.26 -12.94
N TYR A 112 -1.43 -8.22 -11.81
CA TYR A 112 -1.53 -9.27 -10.80
C TYR A 112 -2.89 -9.17 -10.10
N GLU A 113 -3.48 -10.31 -9.75
CA GLU A 113 -4.75 -10.41 -9.02
C GLU A 113 -4.80 -11.70 -8.20
N ASP A 114 -5.21 -11.59 -6.94
CA ASP A 114 -5.49 -12.70 -6.02
C ASP A 114 -6.89 -12.50 -5.37
N ASP A 115 -7.25 -13.28 -4.37
CA ASP A 115 -8.56 -13.19 -3.70
C ASP A 115 -8.82 -11.86 -2.96
N HIS A 116 -7.77 -11.14 -2.56
CA HIS A 116 -7.83 -9.97 -1.68
C HIS A 116 -7.40 -8.67 -2.35
N GLN A 117 -6.55 -8.70 -3.37
CA GLN A 117 -5.91 -7.53 -3.96
C GLN A 117 -5.66 -7.67 -5.46
N VAL A 118 -5.32 -6.54 -6.06
CA VAL A 118 -4.80 -6.44 -7.43
C VAL A 118 -3.60 -5.51 -7.44
N ALA A 119 -2.62 -5.78 -8.29
CA ALA A 119 -1.64 -4.78 -8.70
C ALA A 119 -2.03 -4.26 -10.09
N ALA A 120 -2.18 -2.94 -10.22
CA ALA A 120 -2.60 -2.33 -11.47
C ALA A 120 -1.70 -1.16 -11.87
N GLU A 121 -1.30 -1.13 -13.13
CA GLU A 121 -0.60 0.01 -13.74
C GLU A 121 -1.64 1.04 -14.21
N PRO A 122 -1.61 2.30 -13.69
CA PRO A 122 -2.60 3.32 -14.04
C PRO A 122 -2.73 3.56 -15.56
N PHE A 123 -3.96 3.82 -16.05
CA PHE A 123 -4.20 4.02 -17.51
C PHE A 123 -3.44 5.23 -18.09
N ARG A 124 -3.20 6.22 -17.24
CA ARG A 124 -2.31 7.33 -17.50
C ARG A 124 -1.40 7.41 -16.28
N PRO A 125 -0.09 7.67 -16.44
CA PRO A 125 0.70 8.09 -15.30
C PRO A 125 -0.03 9.27 -14.66
N GLU A 126 -0.24 9.22 -13.34
CA GLU A 126 -1.00 10.25 -12.62
C GLU A 126 -0.48 11.63 -13.05
N ARG A 127 -1.37 12.45 -13.61
CA ARG A 127 -1.01 13.80 -14.03
C ARG A 127 -0.89 14.63 -12.76
N ARG A 128 0.37 14.91 -12.42
CA ARG A 128 0.96 16.10 -11.76
C ARG A 128 0.05 16.95 -10.88
#